data_AF-F9UA92-F1
#
_entry.id   AF-F9UA92-F1
#
_cell.length_a   1.000
_cell.length_b   1.000
_cell.length_c   1.000
_cell.angle_alpha   90.00
_cell.angle_beta   90.00
_cell.angle_gamma   90.00
#
_symmetry.space_group_name_H-M   'P 1'
#
loop_
_entity.id
_entity.type
_entity.pdbx_description
1 polymer ?
#
loop_
_entity_poly.entity_id
_entity_poly.type
_entity_poly.pdbx_seq_one_letter_code
_entity_poly.pdbx_strand_id
1 'polypeptide(L)'
;MSNRQRSATNAPEPSLDETIIGRHLVIQRSRLAGFRHHEAPAFLPALRAGSPLTLSAERDNPHDGDAVAIHWQGHMLGYLPRGENLVVARLLARQRRLSARIRRLAPEADHDQRLQIEILMH
;
A
#
# COMPACT_ATOMS: atom_id res chain seq x y z
N MET A 1 37.14 44.76 7.39
CA MET A 1 37.24 43.80 6.27
C MET A 1 37.89 42.52 6.77
N SER A 2 37.09 41.54 7.17
CA SER A 2 37.51 40.14 7.33
C SER A 2 36.28 39.33 7.70
N ASN A 3 35.88 38.36 6.87
CA ASN A 3 35.33 37.14 7.42
C ASN A 3 35.61 35.94 6.48
N ARG A 4 36.65 35.21 6.88
CA ARG A 4 36.92 33.78 6.79
C ARG A 4 35.99 32.88 5.96
N GLN A 5 36.63 32.05 5.12
CA GLN A 5 36.18 30.74 4.64
C GLN A 5 35.45 29.91 5.73
N ARG A 6 34.38 29.21 5.32
CA ARG A 6 34.16 27.77 5.57
C ARG A 6 33.39 27.19 4.37
N SER A 7 34.09 26.49 3.49
CA SER A 7 34.12 25.02 3.44
C SER A 7 32.80 24.45 2.93
N ALA A 8 32.80 24.17 1.62
CA ALA A 8 31.83 23.34 0.93
C ALA A 8 31.64 22.02 1.69
N THR A 9 30.46 21.81 2.25
CA THR A 9 30.01 20.48 2.64
C THR A 9 29.36 19.88 1.40
N ASN A 10 30.11 18.99 0.76
CA ASN A 10 29.68 18.12 -0.32
C ASN A 10 28.70 17.08 0.26
N ALA A 11 27.47 17.49 0.55
CA ALA A 11 26.36 16.55 0.65
C ALA A 11 25.97 16.20 -0.79
N PRO A 12 25.77 14.92 -1.14
CA PRO A 12 25.26 14.59 -2.46
C PRO A 12 23.94 15.34 -2.63
N GLU A 13 23.89 16.26 -3.59
CA GLU A 13 22.61 16.81 -4.04
C GLU A 13 21.74 15.62 -4.44
N PRO A 14 20.53 15.48 -3.88
CA PRO A 14 19.66 14.39 -4.26
C PRO A 14 19.43 14.51 -5.76
N SER A 15 19.89 13.50 -6.50
CA SER A 15 19.68 13.42 -7.93
C SER A 15 18.20 13.65 -8.24
N LEU A 16 17.90 14.28 -9.37
CA LEU A 16 16.53 14.66 -9.75
C LEU A 16 15.54 13.47 -9.75
N ASP A 17 16.05 12.23 -9.74
CA ASP A 17 15.31 10.97 -9.57
C ASP A 17 14.76 10.76 -8.14
N GLU A 18 15.41 11.29 -7.10
CA GLU A 18 14.94 11.26 -5.70
C GLU A 18 13.98 12.41 -5.39
N THR A 19 14.16 13.56 -6.06
CA THR A 19 13.38 14.79 -5.81
C THR A 19 12.06 14.78 -6.57
N ILE A 20 11.97 14.01 -7.66
CA ILE A 20 10.68 13.53 -8.16
C ILE A 20 10.39 12.21 -7.43
N ILE A 21 9.89 12.29 -6.19
CA ILE A 21 8.94 11.25 -5.78
C ILE A 21 7.80 11.37 -6.79
N GLY A 22 7.82 10.50 -7.81
CA GLY A 22 6.80 10.40 -8.84
C GLY A 22 5.45 10.53 -8.17
N ARG A 23 4.56 11.35 -8.73
CA ARG A 23 3.33 11.78 -8.06
C ARG A 23 2.39 10.57 -7.89
N HIS A 24 2.59 9.77 -6.84
CA HIS A 24 1.70 8.65 -6.57
C HIS A 24 0.37 9.22 -6.09
N LEU A 25 -0.69 8.98 -6.86
CA LEU A 25 -2.03 9.44 -6.50
C LEU A 25 -2.64 8.42 -5.54
N VAL A 26 -3.02 8.86 -4.34
CA VAL A 26 -3.87 8.05 -3.47
C VAL A 26 -5.26 8.05 -4.08
N ILE A 27 -5.65 6.92 -4.68
CA ILE A 27 -6.95 6.79 -5.35
C ILE A 27 -8.06 6.33 -4.41
N GLN A 28 -7.71 5.63 -3.33
CA GLN A 28 -8.65 5.10 -2.36
C GLN A 28 -7.96 4.77 -1.05
N ARG A 29 -8.70 4.90 0.06
CA ARG A 29 -8.34 4.36 1.37
C ARG A 29 -9.36 3.30 1.74
N SER A 30 -8.90 2.16 2.21
CA SER A 30 -9.77 1.02 2.53
C SER A 30 -9.30 0.33 3.80
N ARG A 31 -10.21 -0.43 4.40
CA ARG A 31 -9.90 -1.46 5.39
C ARG A 31 -9.57 -2.78 4.70
N LEU A 32 -8.82 -3.64 5.36
CA LEU A 32 -8.63 -5.02 4.92
C LEU A 32 -9.86 -5.86 5.28
N ALA A 33 -10.48 -6.51 4.30
CA ALA A 33 -11.52 -7.50 4.53
C ALA A 33 -10.93 -8.92 4.66
N GLY A 34 -11.63 -9.79 5.37
CA GLY A 34 -11.21 -11.19 5.52
C GLY A 34 -10.06 -11.39 6.50
N PHE A 35 -9.76 -10.42 7.37
CA PHE A 35 -8.65 -10.46 8.34
C PHE A 35 -8.59 -11.78 9.13
N ARG A 36 -9.75 -12.39 9.43
CA ARG A 36 -9.87 -13.62 10.22
C ARG A 36 -9.65 -14.93 9.44
N HIS A 37 -9.69 -14.90 8.11
CA HIS A 37 -9.67 -16.11 7.27
C HIS A 37 -8.36 -16.28 6.49
N HIS A 38 -7.41 -15.35 6.67
CA HIS A 38 -6.15 -15.31 5.92
C HIS A 38 -4.97 -15.13 6.87
N GLU A 39 -3.75 -15.05 6.33
CA GLU A 39 -2.52 -15.03 7.12
C GLU A 39 -2.27 -13.70 7.88
N ALA A 40 -3.13 -12.69 7.69
CA ALA A 40 -2.99 -11.38 8.33
C ALA A 40 -2.81 -11.39 9.87
N PRO A 41 -3.49 -12.22 10.67
CA PRO A 41 -3.29 -12.26 12.11
C PRO A 41 -1.89 -12.73 12.50
N ALA A 42 -1.30 -13.66 11.71
CA ALA A 42 0.04 -14.18 11.97
C ALA A 42 1.13 -13.12 11.72
N PHE A 43 0.92 -12.25 10.73
CA PHE A 43 1.89 -11.22 10.37
C PHE A 43 1.68 -9.87 11.05
N LEU A 44 0.55 -9.66 11.74
CA LEU A 44 0.22 -8.39 12.39
C LEU A 44 1.37 -7.80 13.25
N PRO A 45 2.15 -8.58 14.03
CA PRO A 45 3.29 -8.05 14.79
C PRO A 45 4.45 -7.52 13.94
N ALA A 46 4.60 -8.02 12.70
CA ALA A 46 5.67 -7.64 11.77
C ALA A 46 5.28 -6.45 10.86
N LEU A 47 3.97 -6.21 10.70
CA LEU A 47 3.46 -5.12 9.85
C LEU A 47 3.73 -3.75 10.48
N ARG A 48 4.12 -2.77 9.64
CA ARG A 48 4.29 -1.38 10.06
C ARG A 48 3.56 -0.42 9.13
N ALA A 49 3.18 0.75 9.65
CA ALA A 49 2.70 1.83 8.81
C ALA A 49 3.80 2.20 7.79
N GLY A 50 3.39 2.45 6.55
CA GLY A 50 4.28 2.67 5.41
C GLY A 50 4.73 1.38 4.71
N SER A 51 4.52 0.19 5.28
CA SER A 51 4.91 -1.06 4.62
C SER A 51 4.23 -1.19 3.24
N PRO A 52 4.99 -1.48 2.18
CA PRO A 52 4.44 -1.66 0.85
C PRO A 52 3.67 -2.97 0.77
N LEU A 53 2.59 -2.93 -0.01
CA LEU A 53 1.69 -4.04 -0.28
C LEU A 53 1.50 -4.17 -1.79
N THR A 54 1.28 -5.39 -2.25
CA THR A 54 0.94 -5.68 -3.65
C THR A 54 -0.54 -6.04 -3.78
N LEU A 55 -1.10 -5.70 -4.92
CA LEU A 55 -2.50 -5.95 -5.26
C LEU A 55 -2.56 -6.92 -6.44
N SER A 56 -3.44 -7.91 -6.36
CA SER A 56 -3.70 -8.87 -7.44
C SER A 56 -5.20 -8.95 -7.69
N ALA A 57 -5.63 -8.83 -8.96
CA ALA A 57 -7.02 -9.02 -9.33
C ALA A 57 -7.28 -10.50 -9.65
N GLU A 58 -8.25 -11.10 -8.97
CA GLU A 58 -8.63 -12.51 -9.13
C GLU A 58 -9.95 -12.62 -9.89
N ARG A 59 -9.91 -12.38 -11.21
CA ARG A 59 -11.14 -12.38 -12.05
C ARG A 59 -11.87 -13.72 -12.10
N ASP A 60 -11.13 -14.81 -11.92
CA ASP A 60 -11.66 -16.17 -11.93
C ASP A 60 -12.10 -16.63 -10.53
N ASN A 61 -12.13 -15.72 -9.55
CA ASN A 61 -12.59 -16.03 -8.21
C ASN A 61 -14.10 -16.41 -8.25
N PRO A 62 -14.48 -17.62 -7.78
CA PRO A 62 -15.84 -18.14 -7.95
C PRO A 62 -16.89 -17.38 -7.12
N HIS A 63 -16.47 -16.58 -6.13
CA HIS A 63 -17.36 -15.83 -5.25
C HIS A 63 -17.55 -14.38 -5.68
N ASP A 64 -16.52 -13.78 -6.28
CA ASP A 64 -16.49 -12.37 -6.66
C ASP A 64 -15.49 -12.13 -7.80
N GLY A 65 -15.99 -11.89 -9.02
CA GLY A 65 -15.14 -11.62 -10.19
C GLY A 65 -14.37 -10.29 -10.13
N ASP A 66 -14.69 -9.41 -9.16
CA ASP A 66 -13.95 -8.19 -8.89
C ASP A 66 -13.02 -8.33 -7.66
N ALA A 67 -12.79 -9.55 -7.17
CA ALA A 67 -11.92 -9.80 -6.03
C ALA A 67 -10.51 -9.23 -6.25
N VAL A 68 -10.02 -8.48 -5.25
CA VAL A 68 -8.65 -7.94 -5.23
C VAL A 68 -7.96 -8.42 -3.97
N ALA A 69 -7.01 -9.33 -4.14
CA ALA A 69 -6.18 -9.86 -3.08
C ALA A 69 -5.05 -8.89 -2.73
N ILE A 70 -4.79 -8.74 -1.44
CA ILE A 70 -3.77 -7.87 -0.86
C ILE A 70 -2.69 -8.75 -0.27
N HIS A 71 -1.44 -8.54 -0.71
CA HIS A 71 -0.30 -9.31 -0.26
C HIS A 71 0.77 -8.43 0.37
N TRP A 72 1.51 -9.01 1.32
CA TRP A 72 2.69 -8.43 1.92
C TRP A 72 3.85 -9.43 1.82
N GLN A 73 4.93 -9.05 1.13
CA GLN A 73 6.09 -9.92 0.90
C GLN A 73 5.71 -11.32 0.35
N GLY A 74 4.66 -11.40 -0.48
CA GLY A 74 4.16 -12.67 -1.02
C GLY A 74 3.12 -13.38 -0.15
N HIS A 75 2.90 -12.95 1.09
CA HIS A 75 1.89 -13.51 1.99
C HIS A 75 0.52 -12.87 1.78
N MET A 76 -0.53 -13.67 1.63
CA MET A 76 -1.88 -13.16 1.41
C MET A 76 -2.48 -12.68 2.73
N LEU A 77 -2.62 -11.37 2.88
CA LEU A 77 -3.22 -10.77 4.07
C LEU A 77 -4.74 -10.80 4.02
N GLY A 78 -5.33 -10.69 2.83
CA GLY A 78 -6.78 -10.73 2.64
C GLY A 78 -7.22 -10.00 1.39
N TYR A 79 -8.41 -9.42 1.41
CA TYR A 79 -9.03 -8.82 0.23
C TYR A 79 -9.46 -7.37 0.46
N LEU A 80 -9.64 -6.62 -0.63
CA LEU A 80 -10.45 -5.42 -0.57
C LEU A 80 -11.91 -5.78 -0.28
N PRO A 81 -12.65 -4.95 0.48
CA PRO A 81 -14.08 -5.14 0.67
C PRO A 81 -14.82 -5.16 -0.67
N ARG A 82 -15.78 -6.07 -0.82
CA ARG A 82 -16.59 -6.22 -2.04
C ARG A 82 -17.33 -4.95 -2.47
N GLY A 83 -17.67 -4.07 -1.53
CA GLY A 83 -18.29 -2.78 -1.84
C GLY A 83 -17.32 -1.74 -2.43
N GLU A 84 -16.01 -2.00 -2.36
CA GLU A 84 -14.96 -1.03 -2.67
C GLU A 84 -13.89 -1.56 -3.65
N ASN A 85 -13.99 -2.81 -4.11
CA ASN A 85 -12.98 -3.47 -4.95
C ASN A 85 -13.11 -3.13 -6.45
N LEU A 86 -14.31 -2.80 -6.92
CA LEU A 86 -14.64 -2.65 -8.35
C LEU A 86 -13.69 -1.73 -9.12
N VAL A 87 -13.40 -0.55 -8.57
CA VAL A 87 -12.53 0.43 -9.25
C VAL A 87 -11.10 -0.10 -9.35
N VAL A 88 -10.58 -0.66 -8.26
CA VAL A 88 -9.23 -1.22 -8.20
C VAL A 88 -9.10 -2.42 -9.14
N ALA A 89 -10.07 -3.35 -9.12
CA ALA A 89 -10.12 -4.52 -9.99
C ALA A 89 -10.07 -4.10 -11.47
N ARG A 90 -10.87 -3.10 -11.84
CA ARG A 90 -10.93 -2.56 -13.21
C ARG A 90 -9.66 -1.84 -13.67
N LEU A 91 -8.90 -1.26 -12.75
CA LEU A 91 -7.63 -0.60 -13.04
C LEU A 91 -6.52 -1.64 -13.22
N LEU A 92 -6.41 -2.62 -12.30
CA LEU A 92 -5.51 -3.77 -12.44
C LEU A 92 -5.78 -4.54 -13.72
N ALA A 93 -7.06 -4.75 -14.02
CA ALA A 93 -7.55 -5.35 -15.25
C ALA A 93 -7.02 -4.70 -16.53
N ARG A 94 -6.80 -3.37 -16.49
CA ARG A 94 -6.26 -2.57 -17.59
C ARG A 94 -4.74 -2.41 -17.51
N GLN A 95 -4.08 -3.27 -16.74
CA GLN A 95 -2.63 -3.25 -16.52
C GLN A 95 -2.13 -1.89 -16.00
N ARG A 96 -2.96 -1.16 -15.24
CA ARG A 96 -2.51 0.05 -14.55
C ARG A 96 -1.60 -0.34 -13.39
N ARG A 97 -0.54 0.45 -13.21
CA ARG A 97 0.41 0.26 -12.11
C ARG A 97 -0.22 0.76 -10.82
N LEU A 98 -0.70 -0.17 -10.02
CA LEU A 98 -1.24 0.09 -8.69
C LEU A 98 -0.36 -0.60 -7.64
N SER A 99 -0.22 0.05 -6.50
CA SER A 99 0.30 -0.55 -5.28
C SER A 99 -0.59 -0.19 -4.10
N ALA A 100 -0.32 -0.77 -2.95
CA ALA A 100 -0.90 -0.30 -1.70
C ALA A 100 0.18 -0.12 -0.65
N ARG A 101 -0.15 0.61 0.42
CA ARG A 101 0.67 0.63 1.63
C ARG A 101 -0.20 0.64 2.87
N ILE A 102 0.35 0.16 3.96
CA ILE A 102 -0.31 0.25 5.27
C ILE A 102 -0.32 1.71 5.69
N ARG A 103 -1.51 2.30 5.81
CA ARG A 103 -1.67 3.67 6.28
C ARG A 103 -1.63 3.73 7.80
N ARG A 104 -2.35 2.81 8.46
CA ARG A 104 -2.46 2.75 9.92
C ARG A 104 -2.73 1.34 10.38
N LEU A 105 -2.07 0.96 11.48
CA LEU A 105 -2.43 -0.20 12.29
C LEU A 105 -3.16 0.29 13.55
N ALA A 106 -4.27 -0.34 13.88
CA ALA A 106 -5.04 -0.10 15.09
C ALA A 106 -5.28 -1.45 15.79
N PRO A 107 -4.27 -2.00 16.50
CA PRO A 107 -4.33 -3.36 17.05
C PRO A 107 -5.51 -3.59 18.00
N GLU A 108 -5.93 -2.54 18.70
CA GLU A 108 -7.02 -2.53 19.68
C GLU A 108 -8.42 -2.39 19.06
N ALA A 109 -8.51 -2.11 17.75
CA ALA A 109 -9.80 -1.98 17.08
C ALA A 109 -10.42 -3.35 16.75
N ASP A 110 -11.72 -3.35 16.43
CA ASP A 110 -12.39 -4.53 15.89
C ASP A 110 -11.63 -5.08 14.68
N HIS A 111 -11.67 -6.40 14.48
CA HIS A 111 -10.79 -7.13 13.55
C HIS A 111 -10.62 -6.47 12.17
N ASP A 112 -11.73 -6.06 11.56
CA ASP A 112 -11.74 -5.49 10.20
C ASP A 112 -11.31 -4.01 10.19
N GLN A 113 -11.12 -3.39 11.35
CA GLN A 113 -10.64 -2.01 11.51
C GLN A 113 -9.15 -1.94 11.85
N ARG A 114 -8.50 -3.08 12.11
CA ARG A 114 -7.10 -3.14 12.57
C ARG A 114 -6.09 -2.72 11.53
N LEU A 115 -6.41 -2.87 10.25
CA LEU A 115 -5.50 -2.58 9.16
C LEU A 115 -6.17 -1.66 8.15
N GLN A 116 -5.71 -0.42 8.10
CA GLN A 116 -6.07 0.54 7.08
C GLN A 116 -4.95 0.62 6.05
N ILE A 117 -5.34 0.58 4.78
CA ILE A 117 -4.45 0.71 3.65
C ILE A 117 -4.85 1.90 2.79
N GLU A 118 -3.91 2.34 1.98
CA GLU A 118 -4.19 3.25 0.87
C GLU A 118 -3.65 2.67 -0.42
N ILE A 119 -4.45 2.80 -1.47
CA ILE A 119 -4.13 2.35 -2.82
C ILE A 119 -3.54 3.53 -3.58
N LEU A 120 -2.42 3.28 -4.23
CA LEU A 120 -1.59 4.25 -4.91
C LEU A 120 -1.57 3.91 -6.40
N MET A 121 -1.74 4.93 -7.24
CA MET A 121 -1.53 4.84 -8.69
C MET A 121 -0.24 5.55 -9.07
N HIS A 122 0.53 4.91 -9.95
CA HIS A 122 1.81 5.40 -10.48
C HIS A 122 1.68 5.79 -11.95
#